data_AF-A0A6B1AK03-F1
#
_entry.id   AF-A0A6B1AK03-F1
#
_cell.length_a   1.000
_cell.length_b   1.000
_cell.length_c   1.000
_cell.angle_alpha   90.00
_cell.angle_beta   90.00
_cell.angle_gamma   90.00
#
_symmetry.space_group_name_H-M   'P 1'
#
loop_
_entity.id
_entity.type
_entity.pdbx_description
1 polymer ?
#
loop_
_entity_poly.entity_id
_entity_poly.type
_entity_poly.pdbx_seq_one_letter_code
_entity_poly.pdbx_strand_id
1 'polypeptide(L)'
;MILPRSVLAGLFHRCASLGDAGIAALNEAGDRTGAEAVALFGDSPDALPAAEFWVFLDEILRKAGLGSISFKPGGGGFAAIAWRDSAEATASGDLRCHFATVLLRSVLSRVAGRAVEVAAVQCGGGTEPCWYLFGSAETIQRVLADGPSRTGGQER
;
A
#
# COMPACT_ATOMS: atom_id res chain seq x y z
N MET A 1 16.83 -4.32 13.98
CA MET A 1 17.71 -3.47 13.15
C MET A 1 16.82 -2.62 12.26
N ILE A 2 16.87 -1.29 12.35
CA ILE A 2 16.12 -0.40 11.46
C ILE A 2 17.08 0.04 10.35
N LEU A 3 16.75 -0.25 9.09
CA LEU A 3 17.54 0.21 7.96
C LEU A 3 17.23 1.68 7.66
N PRO A 4 18.23 2.53 7.33
CA PRO A 4 17.94 3.87 6.87
C PRO A 4 17.04 3.85 5.65
N ARG A 5 16.08 4.79 5.60
CA ARG A 5 15.14 4.94 4.48
C ARG A 5 15.82 4.98 3.11
N SER A 6 16.95 5.68 3.00
CA SER A 6 17.72 5.79 1.77
C SER A 6 18.31 4.45 1.31
N VAL A 7 18.66 3.58 2.26
CA VAL A 7 19.13 2.21 1.96
C VAL A 7 17.97 1.37 1.43
N LEU A 8 16.81 1.42 2.08
CA LEU A 8 15.61 0.73 1.60
C LEU A 8 15.19 1.21 0.21
N ALA A 9 15.19 2.52 -0.02
CA ALA A 9 14.91 3.09 -1.34
C ALA A 9 15.91 2.59 -2.40
N GLY A 10 17.21 2.56 -2.09
CA GLY A 10 18.22 2.01 -2.99
C GLY A 10 18.00 0.53 -3.33
N LEU A 11 17.58 -0.28 -2.34
CA LEU A 11 17.26 -1.69 -2.55
C LEU A 11 16.01 -1.86 -3.42
N PHE A 12 14.95 -1.11 -3.16
CA PHE A 12 13.73 -1.13 -3.98
C PHE A 12 14.04 -0.73 -5.44
N HIS A 13 14.85 0.31 -5.63
CA HIS A 13 15.28 0.75 -6.96
C HIS A 13 16.07 -0.36 -7.66
N ARG A 14 17.01 -0.98 -6.95
CA ARG A 14 17.83 -2.05 -7.50
C ARG A 14 16.96 -3.25 -7.91
N CYS A 15 16.04 -3.69 -7.07
CA CYS A 15 15.13 -4.78 -7.41
C CYS A 15 14.28 -4.42 -8.63
N ALA A 16 13.65 -3.25 -8.67
CA ALA A 16 12.87 -2.82 -9.82
C ALA A 16 13.69 -2.80 -11.14
N SER A 17 14.99 -2.45 -11.07
CA SER A 17 15.88 -2.46 -12.23
C SER A 17 16.21 -3.87 -12.78
N LEU A 18 15.89 -4.94 -12.06
CA LEU A 18 16.10 -6.33 -12.49
C LEU A 18 14.92 -6.88 -13.34
N GLY A 19 13.92 -6.06 -13.65
CA GLY A 19 12.75 -6.48 -14.41
C GLY A 19 11.87 -7.47 -13.64
N ASP A 20 11.27 -8.43 -14.34
CA ASP A 20 10.25 -9.33 -13.77
C ASP A 20 10.72 -10.12 -12.55
N ALA A 21 11.97 -10.59 -12.55
CA ALA A 21 12.55 -11.31 -11.41
C ALA A 21 12.65 -10.40 -10.17
N GLY A 22 13.00 -9.13 -10.37
CA GLY A 22 13.04 -8.15 -9.29
C GLY A 22 11.65 -7.78 -8.78
N ILE A 23 10.68 -7.61 -9.68
CA ILE A 23 9.28 -7.39 -9.32
C ILE A 23 8.72 -8.59 -8.52
N ALA A 24 9.02 -9.82 -8.95
CA ALA A 24 8.62 -11.03 -8.24
C ALA A 24 9.21 -11.07 -6.82
N ALA A 25 10.49 -10.73 -6.67
CA ALA A 25 11.14 -10.64 -5.35
C ALA A 25 10.49 -9.56 -4.46
N LEU A 26 10.11 -8.41 -5.02
CA LEU A 26 9.40 -7.35 -4.29
C LEU A 26 8.01 -7.81 -3.82
N ASN A 27 7.29 -8.51 -4.68
CA ASN A 27 5.98 -9.06 -4.34
C ASN A 27 6.09 -10.12 -3.23
N GLU A 28 7.05 -11.04 -3.33
CA GLU A 28 7.30 -12.05 -2.30
C GLU A 28 7.67 -11.40 -0.95
N ALA A 29 8.58 -10.41 -0.98
CA ALA A 29 8.97 -9.66 0.21
C ALA A 29 7.77 -8.91 0.82
N GLY A 30 6.91 -8.32 -0.02
CA GLY A 30 5.68 -7.64 0.41
C GLY A 30 4.72 -8.59 1.11
N ASP A 31 4.45 -9.77 0.53
CA ASP A 31 3.52 -10.74 1.15
C ASP A 31 4.05 -11.26 2.48
N ARG A 32 5.34 -11.62 2.55
CA ARG A 32 5.99 -12.08 3.79
C ARG A 32 5.97 -11.01 4.87
N THR A 33 6.34 -9.77 4.52
CA THR A 33 6.31 -8.64 5.46
C THR A 33 4.89 -8.38 5.96
N GLY A 34 3.88 -8.49 5.09
CA GLY A 34 2.48 -8.37 5.50
C GLY A 34 2.04 -9.47 6.45
N ALA A 35 2.47 -10.71 6.23
CA ALA A 35 2.18 -11.82 7.14
C ALA A 35 2.84 -11.62 8.52
N GLU A 36 4.10 -11.17 8.55
CA GLU A 36 4.80 -10.83 9.79
C GLU A 36 4.14 -9.65 10.51
N ALA A 37 3.70 -8.62 9.78
CA ALA A 37 2.98 -7.49 10.36
C ALA A 37 1.67 -7.94 11.02
N VAL A 38 0.90 -8.84 10.39
CA VAL A 38 -0.33 -9.41 10.97
C VAL A 38 -0.05 -10.12 12.30
N ALA A 39 1.05 -10.86 12.39
CA ALA A 39 1.44 -11.55 13.63
C ALA A 39 1.69 -10.58 14.81
N LEU A 40 2.02 -9.30 14.53
CA LEU A 40 2.23 -8.29 15.56
C LEU A 40 0.92 -7.77 16.18
N PHE A 41 -0.23 -7.97 15.53
CA PHE A 41 -1.54 -7.59 16.08
C PHE A 41 -2.06 -8.59 17.15
N GLY A 42 -1.45 -9.77 17.27
CA GLY A 42 -1.88 -10.83 18.18
C GLY A 42 -2.93 -11.77 17.59
N ASP A 43 -3.67 -12.47 18.46
CA ASP A 43 -4.51 -13.63 18.08
C ASP A 43 -5.83 -13.26 17.39
N SER A 44 -6.28 -12.00 17.44
CA SER A 44 -7.57 -11.57 16.89
C SER A 44 -7.53 -10.16 16.29
N PRO A 45 -6.76 -9.94 15.20
CA PRO A 45 -6.66 -8.63 14.55
C PRO A 45 -7.98 -8.14 13.96
N ASP A 46 -8.90 -9.04 13.63
CA ASP A 46 -10.24 -8.78 13.11
C ASP A 46 -11.20 -8.22 14.18
N ALA A 47 -10.91 -8.49 15.46
CA ALA A 47 -11.68 -7.98 16.59
C ALA A 47 -11.31 -6.53 16.97
N LEU A 48 -10.23 -5.97 16.41
CA LEU A 48 -9.81 -4.61 16.71
C LEU A 48 -10.78 -3.58 16.13
N PRO A 49 -11.12 -2.52 16.88
CA PRO A 49 -11.82 -1.37 16.32
C PRO A 49 -11.05 -0.82 15.13
N ALA A 50 -11.75 -0.49 14.03
CA ALA A 50 -11.11 -0.07 12.79
C ALA A 50 -10.13 1.11 12.98
N ALA A 51 -10.45 2.07 13.86
CA ALA A 51 -9.57 3.19 14.16
C ALA A 51 -8.25 2.74 14.81
N GLU A 52 -8.31 1.78 15.74
CA GLU A 52 -7.12 1.24 16.42
C GLU A 52 -6.28 0.40 15.47
N PHE A 53 -6.92 -0.41 14.61
CA PHE A 53 -6.24 -1.16 13.56
C PHE A 53 -5.33 -0.26 12.71
N TRP A 54 -5.85 0.87 12.23
CA TRP A 54 -5.08 1.78 11.38
C TRP A 54 -3.94 2.49 12.13
N VAL A 55 -4.17 2.87 13.39
CA VAL A 55 -3.12 3.45 14.25
C VAL A 55 -1.98 2.45 14.47
N PHE A 56 -2.33 1.20 14.76
CA PHE A 56 -1.34 0.17 15.03
C PHE A 56 -0.57 -0.23 13.76
N LEU A 57 -1.25 -0.33 12.62
CA LEU A 57 -0.58 -0.57 11.33
C LEU A 57 0.39 0.55 10.97
N ASP A 58 0.00 1.82 11.15
CA ASP A 58 0.89 2.97 10.95
C ASP A 58 2.14 2.87 11.86
N GLU A 59 1.95 2.53 13.14
CA GLU A 59 3.05 2.39 14.08
C GLU A 59 4.04 1.28 13.67
N ILE A 60 3.55 0.13 13.23
CA ILE A 60 4.38 -0.97 12.70
C ILE A 60 5.22 -0.49 11.52
N LEU A 61 4.59 0.14 10.52
CA LEU A 61 5.28 0.59 9.30
C LEU A 61 6.30 1.69 9.60
N ARG A 62 5.98 2.61 10.52
CA ARG A 62 6.90 3.68 10.95
C ARG A 62 8.11 3.11 11.70
N LYS A 63 7.89 2.18 12.63
CA LYS A 63 8.99 1.50 13.35
C LYS A 63 9.88 0.69 12.42
N ALA A 64 9.31 0.14 11.34
CA ALA A 64 10.06 -0.55 10.29
C ALA A 64 10.78 0.40 9.31
N GLY A 65 10.55 1.71 9.38
CA GLY A 65 11.14 2.69 8.46
C GLY A 65 10.51 2.69 7.06
N LEU A 66 9.34 2.07 6.89
CA LEU A 66 8.65 1.92 5.60
C LEU A 66 7.79 3.13 5.23
N GLY A 67 7.51 4.01 6.20
CA GLY A 67 6.71 5.22 6.01
C GLY A 67 5.57 5.32 7.00
N SER A 68 4.63 6.21 6.70
CA SER A 68 3.42 6.42 7.48
C SER A 68 2.19 6.29 6.58
N ILE A 69 1.12 5.70 7.10
CA ILE A 69 -0.13 5.53 6.38
C ILE A 69 -1.26 6.29 7.06
N SER A 70 -2.28 6.65 6.28
CA SER A 70 -3.55 7.12 6.81
C SER A 70 -4.70 6.54 6.02
N PHE A 71 -5.69 6.03 6.76
CA PHE A 71 -6.93 5.54 6.20
C PHE A 71 -7.84 6.70 5.79
N LYS A 72 -8.49 6.54 4.63
CA LYS A 72 -9.54 7.41 4.14
C LYS A 72 -10.76 6.56 3.80
N PRO A 73 -11.88 6.73 4.51
CA PRO A 73 -13.11 6.04 4.15
C PRO A 73 -13.53 6.46 2.73
N GLY A 74 -13.87 5.49 1.90
CA GLY A 74 -14.45 5.72 0.59
C GLY A 74 -15.96 5.49 0.58
N GLY A 75 -16.59 5.78 -0.55
CA GLY A 75 -17.97 5.39 -0.85
C GLY A 75 -18.01 4.18 -1.79
N GLY A 76 -19.17 3.54 -1.95
CA GLY A 76 -19.36 2.54 -3.00
C GLY A 76 -18.59 1.22 -2.82
N GLY A 77 -18.23 0.85 -1.59
CA GLY A 77 -17.64 -0.46 -1.28
C GLY A 77 -16.12 -0.56 -1.44
N PHE A 78 -15.43 0.57 -1.61
CA PHE A 78 -13.97 0.67 -1.52
C PHE A 78 -13.57 1.76 -0.52
N ALA A 79 -12.30 1.75 -0.14
CA ALA A 79 -11.68 2.81 0.64
C ALA A 79 -10.27 3.09 0.12
N ALA A 80 -9.63 4.13 0.67
CA ALA A 80 -8.31 4.56 0.24
C ALA A 80 -7.30 4.60 1.39
N ILE A 81 -6.03 4.43 1.04
CA ILE A 81 -4.88 4.55 1.94
C ILE A 81 -3.93 5.56 1.32
N ALA A 82 -3.59 6.61 2.07
CA ALA A 82 -2.49 7.50 1.72
C ALA A 82 -1.24 7.03 2.45
N TRP A 83 -0.20 6.69 1.70
CA TRP A 83 1.11 6.30 2.23
C TRP A 83 2.11 7.43 1.99
N ARG A 84 2.46 8.14 3.06
CA ARG A 84 3.48 9.20 3.05
C ARG A 84 4.83 8.62 3.37
N ASP A 85 5.85 9.26 2.81
CA ASP A 85 7.21 8.81 2.99
C ASP A 85 7.28 7.30 2.71
N SER A 86 6.80 6.83 1.56
CA SER A 86 7.03 5.44 1.17
C SER A 86 8.48 5.28 0.74
N ALA A 87 9.21 4.34 1.34
CA ALA A 87 10.59 4.06 0.95
C ALA A 87 10.67 3.53 -0.50
N GLU A 88 9.62 2.88 -0.98
CA GLU A 88 9.52 2.38 -2.36
C GLU A 88 9.24 3.49 -3.37
N ALA A 89 8.39 4.46 -3.02
CA ALA A 89 8.06 5.56 -3.94
C ALA A 89 9.22 6.50 -4.23
N THR A 90 10.17 6.62 -3.30
CA THR A 90 11.42 7.36 -3.54
C THR A 90 12.36 6.64 -4.52
N ALA A 91 12.08 5.38 -4.85
CA ALA A 91 12.95 4.51 -5.63
C ALA A 91 12.48 4.32 -7.08
N SER A 92 11.17 4.33 -7.31
CA SER A 92 10.57 4.06 -8.63
C SER A 92 9.80 5.28 -9.15
N GLY A 93 10.16 5.76 -10.34
CA GLY A 93 9.28 6.64 -11.13
C GLY A 93 8.08 5.91 -11.73
N ASP A 94 7.87 4.63 -11.38
CA ASP A 94 6.73 3.79 -11.76
C ASP A 94 5.64 3.90 -10.68
N LEU A 95 4.39 4.03 -11.13
CA LEU A 95 3.18 4.20 -10.33
C LEU A 95 2.80 2.95 -9.52
N ARG A 96 3.47 1.80 -9.74
CA ARG A 96 2.97 0.50 -9.28
C ARG A 96 3.35 0.09 -7.86
N CYS A 97 4.42 0.62 -7.28
CA CYS A 97 4.85 0.40 -5.89
C CYS A 97 4.53 -1.03 -5.40
N HIS A 98 5.22 -2.00 -6.02
CA HIS A 98 4.95 -3.44 -5.99
C HIS A 98 4.97 -4.02 -4.58
N PHE A 99 6.01 -3.71 -3.81
CA PHE A 99 6.16 -4.18 -2.42
C PHE A 99 5.02 -3.66 -1.54
N ALA A 100 4.76 -2.35 -1.57
CA ALA A 100 3.73 -1.71 -0.76
C ALA A 100 2.32 -2.22 -1.10
N THR A 101 2.02 -2.39 -2.40
CA THR A 101 0.74 -2.92 -2.86
C THR A 101 0.49 -4.34 -2.31
N VAL A 102 1.48 -5.22 -2.41
CA VAL A 102 1.34 -6.61 -1.95
C VAL A 102 1.35 -6.70 -0.43
N LEU A 103 2.12 -5.87 0.27
CA LEU A 103 2.09 -5.78 1.74
C LEU A 103 0.69 -5.41 2.22
N LEU A 104 0.09 -4.35 1.69
CA LEU A 104 -1.26 -3.92 2.09
C LEU A 104 -2.29 -5.00 1.80
N ARG A 105 -2.21 -5.62 0.61
CA ARG A 105 -3.09 -6.74 0.23
C ARG A 105 -2.99 -7.90 1.22
N SER A 106 -1.76 -8.27 1.58
CA SER A 106 -1.43 -9.34 2.50
C SER A 106 -2.03 -9.08 3.89
N VAL A 107 -1.79 -7.90 4.46
CA VAL A 107 -2.34 -7.49 5.76
C VAL A 107 -3.86 -7.47 5.72
N LEU A 108 -4.46 -6.72 4.78
CA LEU A 108 -5.90 -6.50 4.75
C LEU A 108 -6.67 -7.79 4.49
N SER A 109 -6.17 -8.68 3.63
CA SER A 109 -6.84 -9.95 3.35
C SER A 109 -6.82 -10.90 4.55
N ARG A 110 -5.68 -10.96 5.25
CA ARG A 110 -5.50 -11.81 6.43
C ARG A 110 -6.36 -11.31 7.60
N VAL A 111 -6.36 -10.01 7.87
CA VAL A 111 -7.19 -9.41 8.92
C VAL A 111 -8.67 -9.52 8.59
N ALA A 112 -9.07 -9.32 7.33
CA ALA A 112 -10.48 -9.44 6.94
C ALA A 112 -10.98 -10.90 6.81
N GLY A 113 -10.10 -11.89 6.93
CA GLY A 113 -10.44 -13.31 6.72
C GLY A 113 -10.94 -13.63 5.30
N ARG A 114 -10.70 -12.74 4.32
CA ARG A 114 -11.17 -12.87 2.93
C ARG A 114 -10.24 -12.13 1.97
N ALA A 115 -10.31 -12.46 0.70
CA ALA A 115 -9.54 -11.74 -0.32
C ALA A 115 -9.94 -10.25 -0.38
N VAL A 116 -8.95 -9.37 -0.25
CA VAL A 116 -9.04 -7.92 -0.47
C VAL A 116 -8.13 -7.58 -1.65
N GLU A 117 -8.64 -6.87 -2.64
CA GLU A 117 -7.83 -6.34 -3.73
C GLU A 117 -7.30 -4.96 -3.34
N VAL A 118 -6.04 -4.69 -3.71
CA VAL A 118 -5.37 -3.40 -3.49
C VAL A 118 -4.73 -2.96 -4.80
N ALA A 119 -4.94 -1.71 -5.18
CA ALA A 119 -4.36 -1.09 -6.37
C ALA A 119 -3.73 0.27 -6.03
N ALA A 120 -2.47 0.46 -6.43
CA ALA A 120 -1.83 1.77 -6.43
C ALA A 120 -2.42 2.63 -7.57
N VAL A 121 -2.95 3.81 -7.22
CA VAL A 121 -3.56 4.75 -8.18
C VAL A 121 -2.71 6.00 -8.39
N GLN A 122 -1.84 6.30 -7.44
CA GLN A 122 -0.86 7.37 -7.55
C GLN A 122 0.37 6.96 -6.73
N CYS A 123 1.55 6.94 -7.36
CA CYS A 123 2.81 6.77 -6.64
C CYS A 123 3.81 7.76 -7.24
N GLY A 124 3.92 8.95 -6.65
CA GLY A 124 4.88 9.96 -7.07
C GLY A 124 5.99 10.06 -6.03
N GLY A 125 7.24 9.83 -6.43
CA GLY A 125 8.38 10.14 -5.57
C GLY A 125 8.40 11.62 -5.21
N GLY A 126 8.59 11.96 -3.93
CA GLY A 126 8.58 13.36 -3.46
C GLY A 126 7.79 13.55 -2.17
N THR A 127 7.10 14.69 -2.04
CA THR A 127 6.31 15.09 -0.86
C THR A 127 4.85 14.64 -0.91
N GLU A 128 4.35 14.23 -2.08
CA GLU A 128 2.99 13.76 -2.25
C GLU A 128 2.85 12.30 -1.77
N PRO A 129 1.75 11.93 -1.10
CA PRO A 129 1.52 10.55 -0.70
C PRO A 129 1.26 9.65 -1.90
N CYS A 130 1.62 8.39 -1.74
CA CYS A 130 1.16 7.34 -2.63
C CYS A 130 -0.26 6.96 -2.22
N TRP A 131 -1.16 6.89 -3.19
CA TRP A 131 -2.55 6.53 -2.97
C TRP A 131 -2.81 5.10 -3.43
N TYR A 132 -3.46 4.35 -2.55
CA TYR A 132 -3.93 3.00 -2.81
C TYR A 132 -5.44 2.95 -2.61
N LEU A 133 -6.14 2.27 -3.50
CA LEU A 133 -7.53 1.88 -3.31
C LEU A 133 -7.59 0.42 -2.88
N PHE A 134 -8.53 0.08 -2.01
CA PHE A 134 -8.76 -1.31 -1.60
C PHE A 134 -10.25 -1.65 -1.43
N GLY A 135 -10.60 -2.90 -1.73
CA GLY A 135 -11.99 -3.38 -1.77
C GLY A 135 -12.09 -4.80 -2.31
N SER A 136 -13.26 -5.21 -2.78
CA SER A 136 -13.36 -6.45 -3.58
C SER A 136 -12.70 -6.25 -4.96
N ALA A 137 -12.25 -7.34 -5.57
CA ALA A 137 -11.65 -7.30 -6.91
C ALA A 137 -12.58 -6.64 -7.94
N GLU A 138 -13.88 -7.00 -7.94
CA GLU A 138 -14.89 -6.41 -8.81
C GLU A 138 -15.04 -4.89 -8.60
N THR A 139 -15.10 -4.44 -7.34
CA THR A 139 -15.23 -3.01 -7.05
C THR A 139 -14.00 -2.24 -7.48
N ILE A 140 -12.80 -2.75 -7.21
CA ILE A 140 -11.56 -2.08 -7.62
C ILE A 140 -11.45 -2.03 -9.14
N GLN A 141 -11.72 -3.13 -9.85
CA GLN A 141 -11.70 -3.15 -11.32
C GLN A 141 -12.67 -2.13 -11.92
N ARG A 142 -13.90 -2.06 -11.40
CA ARG A 142 -14.89 -1.07 -11.84
C ARG A 142 -14.43 0.36 -11.60
N VAL A 143 -13.96 0.69 -10.40
CA VAL A 143 -13.49 2.05 -10.07
C VAL A 143 -12.29 2.46 -10.93
N LEU A 144 -11.37 1.53 -11.20
CA LEU A 144 -10.23 1.80 -12.09
C LEU A 144 -10.64 1.94 -13.56
N ALA A 145 -11.64 1.19 -14.01
CA ALA A 145 -12.16 1.28 -15.38
C ALA A 145 -12.96 2.57 -15.61
N ASP A 146 -13.72 3.02 -14.63
CA ASP A 146 -14.49 4.27 -14.70
C ASP A 146 -13.59 5.49 -14.63
N GLY A 147 -12.44 5.38 -13.93
CA GLY A 147 -11.48 6.45 -13.72
C GLY A 147 -12.09 7.67 -13.00
N PRO A 148 -11.28 8.63 -12.54
CA PRO A 148 -11.82 9.96 -12.35
C PRO A 148 -12.18 10.47 -13.74
N SER A 149 -13.48 10.53 -14.05
CA SER A 149 -13.98 11.30 -15.18
C SER A 149 -13.21 12.62 -15.24
N ARG A 150 -12.51 12.87 -16.36
CA ARG A 150 -11.97 14.20 -16.72
C ARG A 150 -13.11 15.18 -17.02
N THR A 151 -14.06 15.29 -16.10
CA THR A 151 -15.19 16.24 -16.14
C THR A 151 -14.92 17.35 -15.16
N GLY A 152 -14.15 18.31 -15.68
CA GLY A 152 -13.94 19.67 -15.25
C GLY A 152 -13.05 20.28 -16.34
N GLY A 153 -13.58 20.56 -17.54
CA GLY A 153 -14.36 21.78 -17.76
C GLY A 153 -13.44 22.96 -17.44
N GLN A 154 -12.54 23.37 -18.35
CA GLN A 154 -12.81 24.44 -19.33
C GLN A 154 -14.12 25.21 -19.07
N GLU A 155 -13.98 26.55 -19.01
CA GLU A 155 -14.90 27.62 -18.60
C GLU A 155 -14.59 28.12 -17.17
N ARG A 156 -13.99 29.30 -16.94
CA ARG A 156 -13.90 30.56 -17.71
C ARG A 156 -12.56 31.25 -17.47
#